data_AF-A0A4Q2UM60-F1
#
_entry.id   AF-A0A4Q2UM60-F1
#
_cell.length_a   1.000
_cell.length_b   1.000
_cell.length_c   1.000
_cell.angle_alpha   90.00
_cell.angle_beta   90.00
_cell.angle_gamma   90.00
#
_symmetry.space_group_name_H-M   'P 1'
#
loop_
_entity.id
_entity.type
_entity.pdbx_description
1 polymer ?
#
loop_
_entity_poly.entity_id
_entity_poly.type
_entity_poly.pdbx_seq_one_letter_code
_entity_poly.pdbx_strand_id
1 'polypeptide(L)'
;MSETRQLTPQQLGQCINKQVQIDCIYNPYHGQRGILVSLSARAEVLFSGGFGMFSPNYLRPVLRLPTDVTNQEWVAHFGDIFVITQAEEGDHVLFCYPNESKPFLTIWNDGEIGCDEMLPYASLIDYLRSIGVDTNNWIKEGLAVHKQMP
;
A
#
# COMPACT_ATOMS: atom_id res chain seq x y z
N MET A 1 -8.26 20.31 17.62
CA MET A 1 -7.27 19.23 17.44
C MET A 1 -7.85 18.32 16.38
N SER A 2 -7.18 18.15 15.24
CA SER A 2 -7.70 17.25 14.20
C SER A 2 -7.61 15.84 14.74
N GLU A 3 -8.75 15.16 14.92
CA GLU A 3 -8.75 13.74 15.24
C GLU A 3 -7.98 13.03 14.14
N THR A 4 -6.79 12.52 14.46
CA THR A 4 -6.06 11.68 13.51
C THR A 4 -6.95 10.47 13.29
N ARG A 5 -7.54 10.38 12.09
CA ARG A 5 -8.35 9.24 11.67
C ARG A 5 -7.52 7.97 11.91
N GLN A 6 -8.16 6.89 12.32
CA GLN A 6 -7.50 5.62 12.60
C GLN A 6 -8.12 4.53 11.73
N LEU A 7 -7.30 3.57 11.32
CA LEU A 7 -7.83 2.36 10.68
C LEU A 7 -8.67 1.59 11.70
N THR A 8 -9.81 1.09 11.25
CA THR A 8 -10.57 0.12 12.04
C THR A 8 -9.73 -1.14 12.26
N PRO A 9 -9.96 -1.92 13.34
CA PRO A 9 -9.29 -3.19 13.54
C PRO A 9 -9.41 -4.13 12.33
N GLN A 10 -10.56 -4.12 11.64
CA GLN A 10 -10.75 -4.92 10.44
C GLN A 10 -9.80 -4.50 9.30
N GLN A 11 -9.65 -3.19 9.05
CA GLN A 11 -8.74 -2.68 8.03
C GLN A 11 -7.27 -2.93 8.38
N LEU A 12 -6.88 -2.74 9.64
CA LEU A 12 -5.52 -3.07 10.08
C LEU A 12 -5.25 -4.58 9.99
N GLY A 13 -6.26 -5.42 10.25
CA GLY A 13 -6.17 -6.88 10.14
C GLY A 13 -5.84 -7.37 8.72
N GLN A 14 -6.23 -6.61 7.69
CA GLN A 14 -5.85 -6.89 6.29
C GLN A 14 -4.34 -6.68 6.02
N CYS A 15 -3.61 -6.12 6.99
CA CYS A 15 -2.17 -5.92 6.95
C CYS A 15 -1.38 -6.95 7.76
N ILE A 16 -2.02 -8.02 8.26
CA ILE A 16 -1.29 -9.13 8.86
C ILE A 16 -0.30 -9.72 7.83
N ASN A 17 0.89 -10.06 8.30
CA ASN A 17 2.08 -10.43 7.52
C ASN A 17 2.66 -9.31 6.65
N LYS A 18 2.21 -8.06 6.81
CA LYS A 18 2.77 -6.88 6.13
C LYS A 18 3.54 -5.98 7.08
N GLN A 19 4.34 -5.10 6.50
CA GLN A 19 5.12 -4.14 7.26
C GLN A 19 4.23 -3.03 7.83
N VAL A 20 4.43 -2.70 9.10
CA VAL A 20 3.80 -1.61 9.82
C VAL A 20 4.87 -0.75 10.51
N GLN A 21 4.59 0.52 10.69
CA GLN A 21 5.40 1.44 11.51
C GLN A 21 4.72 1.64 12.86
N ILE A 22 5.53 1.58 13.92
CA ILE A 22 5.10 1.85 15.29
C ILE A 22 5.11 3.37 15.50
N ASP A 23 3.94 3.96 15.67
CA ASP A 23 3.70 5.39 15.83
C ASP A 23 3.22 5.72 17.25
N CYS A 24 4.06 5.41 18.24
CA CYS A 24 3.80 5.72 19.65
C CYS A 24 4.92 6.59 20.22
N ILE A 25 4.76 7.92 20.22
CA ILE A 25 5.81 8.90 20.56
C ILE A 25 6.49 8.64 21.93
N TYR A 26 5.76 8.08 22.89
CA TYR A 26 6.28 7.78 24.23
C TYR A 26 6.91 6.40 24.38
N ASN A 27 6.99 5.63 23.30
CA ASN A 27 7.54 4.27 23.28
C ASN A 27 8.95 4.27 22.64
N PRO A 28 9.93 3.54 23.18
CA PRO A 28 11.29 3.47 22.60
C PRO A 28 11.33 2.90 21.18
N TYR A 29 10.26 2.23 20.73
CA TYR A 29 10.14 1.66 19.40
C TYR A 29 9.42 2.60 18.41
N HIS A 30 9.12 3.86 18.79
CA HIS A 30 8.56 4.85 17.87
C HIS A 30 9.40 4.99 16.59
N GLY A 31 8.73 5.03 15.44
CA GLY A 31 9.36 5.10 14.12
C GLY A 31 9.95 3.78 13.62
N GLN A 32 10.07 2.76 14.47
CA GLN A 32 10.54 1.45 14.03
C GLN A 32 9.49 0.77 13.16
N ARG A 33 9.99 0.02 12.18
CA ARG A 33 9.16 -0.81 11.30
C ARG A 33 9.27 -2.28 11.73
N GLY A 34 8.17 -2.99 11.62
CA GLY A 34 8.08 -4.43 11.88
C GLY A 34 6.99 -5.08 11.05
N ILE A 35 6.83 -6.40 11.19
CA ILE A 35 5.76 -7.17 10.56
C ILE A 35 4.61 -7.32 11.54
N LEU A 36 3.39 -6.97 11.14
CA LEU A 36 2.19 -7.25 11.92
C LEU A 36 1.90 -8.75 11.88
N VAL A 37 1.95 -9.41 13.03
CA VAL A 37 1.84 -10.88 13.14
C VAL A 37 0.40 -11.28 13.47
N SER A 38 -0.23 -10.58 14.41
CA SER A 38 -1.59 -10.88 14.85
C SER A 38 -2.30 -9.60 15.30
N LEU A 39 -3.63 -9.62 15.21
CA LEU A 39 -4.48 -8.52 15.66
C LEU A 39 -5.68 -9.06 16.44
N SER A 40 -5.77 -8.65 17.70
CA SER A 40 -6.89 -8.91 18.60
C SER A 40 -7.25 -7.61 19.34
N ALA A 41 -7.41 -7.66 20.67
CA ALA A 41 -7.45 -6.44 21.49
C ALA A 41 -6.13 -5.64 21.44
N ARG A 42 -5.01 -6.34 21.19
CA ARG A 42 -3.69 -5.73 20.92
C ARG A 42 -3.13 -6.28 19.63
N ALA A 43 -2.23 -5.52 19.04
CA ALA A 43 -1.51 -5.90 17.83
C ALA A 43 -0.11 -6.41 18.20
N GLU A 44 0.25 -7.57 17.68
CA GLU A 44 1.58 -8.16 17.84
C GLU A 44 2.45 -7.83 16.64
N VAL A 45 3.63 -7.26 16.89
CA VAL A 45 4.56 -6.84 15.84
C VAL A 45 5.92 -7.46 16.08
N LEU A 46 6.48 -8.10 15.05
CA LEU A 46 7.85 -8.60 15.01
C LEU A 46 8.76 -7.55 14.35
N PHE A 47 9.74 -7.04 15.08
CA PHE A 47 10.71 -6.04 14.61
C PHE A 47 12.13 -6.44 15.05
N SER A 48 13.14 -5.62 14.70
CA SER A 48 14.56 -5.94 14.97
C SER A 48 14.85 -6.23 16.46
N GLY A 49 14.06 -5.64 17.37
CA GLY A 49 14.16 -5.88 18.82
C GLY A 49 13.37 -7.09 19.34
N GLY A 50 12.77 -7.91 18.48
CA GLY A 50 11.93 -9.05 18.85
C GLY A 50 10.44 -8.79 18.67
N PHE A 51 9.62 -9.34 19.56
CA PHE A 51 8.16 -9.19 19.55
C PHE A 51 7.70 -8.08 20.51
N GLY A 52 6.72 -7.29 20.09
CA GLY A 52 6.07 -6.29 20.93
C GLY A 52 4.56 -6.27 20.76
N MET A 53 3.85 -5.94 21.84
CA MET A 53 2.40 -5.74 21.83
C MET A 53 2.06 -4.26 21.88
N PHE A 54 1.35 -3.79 20.87
CA PHE A 54 0.99 -2.39 20.70
C PHE A 54 -0.52 -2.22 20.68
N SER A 55 -0.98 -1.01 21.03
CA SER A 55 -2.35 -0.62 20.70
C SER A 55 -2.46 -0.57 19.17
N PRO A 56 -3.54 -1.08 18.56
CA PRO A 56 -3.77 -0.94 17.12
C PRO A 56 -3.64 0.50 16.63
N ASN A 57 -4.04 1.46 17.47
CA ASN A 57 -4.01 2.90 17.19
C ASN A 57 -2.59 3.48 17.10
N TYR A 58 -1.58 2.71 17.49
CA TYR A 58 -0.17 3.08 17.37
C TYR A 58 0.49 2.43 16.17
N LEU A 59 -0.25 1.82 15.25
CA LEU A 59 0.31 1.16 14.08
C LEU A 59 -0.21 1.81 12.81
N ARG A 60 0.70 2.10 11.89
CA ARG A 60 0.38 2.53 10.52
C ARG A 60 0.94 1.51 9.53
N PRO A 61 0.15 0.99 8.57
CA PRO A 61 0.68 0.19 7.48
C PRO A 61 1.76 0.93 6.71
N VAL A 62 2.78 0.22 6.24
CA VAL A 62 3.80 0.78 5.35
C VAL A 62 3.47 0.36 3.93
N LEU A 63 3.04 1.32 3.11
CA LEU A 63 2.48 1.09 1.77
C LEU A 63 3.26 1.82 0.69
N ARG A 64 3.33 1.24 -0.49
CA ARG A 64 3.92 1.81 -1.71
C ARG A 64 2.89 2.65 -2.44
N LEU A 65 3.38 3.62 -3.20
CA LEU A 65 2.63 4.23 -4.28
C LEU A 65 2.67 3.32 -5.52
N PRO A 66 1.65 3.35 -6.39
CA PRO A 66 1.68 2.71 -7.70
C PRO A 66 2.93 3.04 -8.51
N THR A 67 3.39 4.30 -8.46
CA THR A 67 4.63 4.73 -9.14
C THR A 67 5.90 4.16 -8.54
N ASP A 68 5.85 3.57 -7.34
CA ASP A 68 6.99 2.84 -6.80
C ASP A 68 7.09 1.42 -7.36
N VAL A 69 6.11 0.91 -8.09
CA VAL A 69 6.17 -0.47 -8.59
C VAL A 69 6.99 -0.50 -9.87
N THR A 70 8.05 -1.31 -9.87
CA THR A 70 8.96 -1.40 -11.02
C THR A 70 8.29 -2.11 -12.19
N ASN A 71 8.72 -1.80 -13.41
CA ASN A 71 8.23 -2.49 -14.62
C ASN A 71 8.44 -4.02 -14.51
N GLN A 72 9.53 -4.47 -13.90
CA GLN A 72 9.78 -5.89 -13.69
C GLN A 72 8.73 -6.54 -12.78
N GLU A 73 8.33 -5.88 -11.70
CA GLU A 73 7.28 -6.37 -10.81
C GLU A 73 5.92 -6.41 -11.49
N TRP A 74 5.62 -5.41 -12.33
CA TRP A 74 4.40 -5.43 -13.12
C TRP A 74 4.36 -6.57 -14.13
N VAL A 75 5.42 -6.73 -14.92
CA VAL A 75 5.55 -7.79 -15.94
C VAL A 75 5.53 -9.17 -15.30
N ALA A 76 6.09 -9.34 -14.10
CA ALA A 76 6.05 -10.62 -13.39
C ALA A 76 4.62 -11.09 -13.08
N HIS A 77 3.67 -10.16 -12.89
CA HIS A 77 2.28 -10.51 -12.58
C HIS A 77 1.37 -10.50 -13.80
N PHE A 78 1.45 -9.45 -14.61
CA PHE A 78 0.57 -9.29 -15.77
C PHE A 78 1.12 -9.95 -17.03
N GLY A 79 2.41 -10.28 -17.08
CA GLY A 79 3.10 -10.69 -18.30
C GLY A 79 3.49 -9.48 -19.16
N ASP A 80 4.04 -9.76 -20.33
CA ASP A 80 4.49 -8.75 -21.30
C ASP A 80 3.38 -8.34 -22.29
N ILE A 81 2.13 -8.40 -21.81
CA ILE A 81 0.92 -8.08 -22.60
C ILE A 81 0.61 -6.59 -22.62
N PHE A 82 1.19 -5.81 -21.70
CA PHE A 82 0.94 -4.40 -21.54
C PHE A 82 2.24 -3.60 -21.52
N VAL A 83 2.18 -2.39 -22.06
CA VAL A 83 3.19 -1.36 -21.87
C VAL A 83 2.75 -0.51 -20.69
N ILE A 84 3.62 -0.40 -19.70
CA ILE A 84 3.36 0.37 -18.48
C ILE A 84 4.28 1.57 -18.47
N THR A 85 3.67 2.76 -18.40
CA THR A 85 4.38 4.02 -18.40
C THR A 85 3.99 4.84 -17.19
N GLN A 86 4.98 5.41 -16.52
CA GLN A 86 4.74 6.43 -15.52
C GLN A 86 4.40 7.75 -16.22
N ALA A 87 3.41 8.48 -15.68
CA ALA A 87 3.07 9.81 -16.19
C ALA A 87 4.20 10.81 -15.97
N GLU A 88 4.28 11.85 -16.81
CA GLU A 88 5.32 12.88 -16.71
C GLU A 88 5.32 13.61 -15.37
N GLU A 89 4.14 13.80 -14.78
CA GLU A 89 3.96 14.44 -13.46
C GLU A 89 4.34 13.51 -12.30
N GLY A 90 4.55 12.21 -12.56
CA GLY A 90 4.99 11.23 -11.56
C GLY A 90 3.94 10.87 -10.51
N ASP A 91 2.67 11.14 -10.78
CA ASP A 91 1.53 10.98 -9.87
C ASP A 91 0.67 9.74 -10.17
N HIS A 92 0.85 9.11 -11.33
CA HIS A 92 0.12 7.91 -11.73
C HIS A 92 0.91 7.03 -12.71
N VAL A 93 0.43 5.79 -12.86
CA VAL A 93 0.89 4.83 -13.88
C VAL A 93 -0.24 4.54 -14.87
N LEU A 94 0.15 4.38 -16.13
CA LEU A 94 -0.73 4.11 -17.27
C LEU A 94 -0.42 2.74 -17.84
N PHE A 95 -1.47 1.99 -18.17
CA PHE A 95 -1.40 0.70 -18.83
C PHE A 95 -1.98 0.83 -20.23
N CYS A 96 -1.17 0.48 -21.23
CA CYS A 96 -1.53 0.52 -22.65
C CYS A 96 -1.32 -0.85 -23.29
N TYR A 97 -2.12 -1.20 -24.30
CA TYR A 97 -1.76 -2.29 -25.19
C TYR A 97 -0.54 -1.87 -26.04
N PRO A 98 0.37 -2.79 -26.42
CA PRO A 98 1.61 -2.46 -27.14
C PRO A 98 1.45 -1.68 -28.45
N ASN A 99 0.26 -1.71 -29.06
CA ASN A 99 -0.05 -1.04 -30.31
C ASN A 99 -1.12 0.06 -30.18
N GLU A 100 -1.49 0.42 -28.94
CA GLU A 100 -2.50 1.45 -28.67
C GLU A 100 -1.89 2.62 -27.91
N SER A 101 -2.28 3.83 -28.31
CA SER A 101 -1.84 5.06 -27.66
C SER A 101 -2.72 5.47 -26.50
N LYS A 102 -3.93 4.90 -26.39
CA LYS A 102 -4.88 5.22 -25.33
C LYS A 102 -4.67 4.25 -24.15
N PRO A 103 -4.46 4.75 -22.92
CA PRO A 103 -4.44 3.89 -21.75
C PRO A 103 -5.83 3.30 -21.50
N PHE A 104 -5.90 2.01 -21.18
CA PHE A 104 -7.15 1.35 -20.76
C PHE A 104 -7.30 1.30 -19.23
N LEU A 105 -6.19 1.47 -18.50
CA LEU A 105 -6.14 1.49 -17.05
C LEU A 105 -5.14 2.53 -16.56
N THR A 106 -5.57 3.33 -15.59
CA THR A 106 -4.77 4.34 -14.89
C THR A 106 -4.85 4.08 -13.39
N ILE A 107 -3.73 4.16 -12.69
CA ILE A 107 -3.68 4.01 -11.23
C ILE A 107 -2.95 5.22 -10.64
N TRP A 108 -3.66 6.04 -9.87
CA TRP A 108 -3.13 7.23 -9.21
C TRP A 108 -2.53 6.93 -7.85
N ASN A 109 -1.57 7.76 -7.46
CA ASN A 109 -0.87 7.65 -6.19
C ASN A 109 -1.74 7.86 -4.96
N ASP A 110 -2.94 8.42 -5.12
CA ASP A 110 -3.94 8.45 -4.06
C ASP A 110 -4.84 7.21 -4.02
N GLY A 111 -4.52 6.17 -4.80
CA GLY A 111 -5.21 4.89 -4.83
C GLY A 111 -6.46 4.88 -5.70
N GLU A 112 -6.81 6.00 -6.36
CA GLU A 112 -7.84 6.00 -7.40
C GLU A 112 -7.40 5.12 -8.59
N ILE A 113 -8.34 4.38 -9.15
CA ILE A 113 -8.11 3.53 -10.31
C ILE A 113 -9.18 3.88 -11.36
N GLY A 114 -8.73 4.26 -12.54
CA GLY A 114 -9.58 4.59 -13.68
C GLY A 114 -9.44 3.49 -14.72
N CYS A 115 -10.54 2.89 -15.14
CA CYS A 115 -10.51 1.81 -16.13
C CYS A 115 -11.63 2.00 -17.15
N ASP A 116 -11.27 1.90 -18.43
CA ASP A 116 -12.20 2.03 -19.55
C ASP A 116 -12.93 0.72 -19.88
N GLU A 117 -12.40 -0.44 -19.45
CA GLU A 117 -12.97 -1.77 -19.71
C GLU A 117 -13.33 -2.52 -18.41
N MET A 118 -14.23 -3.51 -18.52
CA MET A 118 -14.56 -4.42 -17.41
C MET A 118 -13.42 -5.42 -17.15
N LEU A 119 -12.25 -4.95 -16.71
CA LEU A 119 -11.31 -5.81 -16.01
C LEU A 119 -11.95 -6.29 -14.71
N PRO A 120 -11.64 -7.51 -14.22
CA PRO A 120 -12.06 -7.95 -12.89
C PRO A 120 -11.34 -7.10 -11.83
N TYR A 121 -11.92 -5.94 -11.55
CA TYR A 121 -11.38 -4.87 -10.71
C TYR A 121 -10.97 -5.38 -9.32
N ALA A 122 -11.67 -6.38 -8.80
CA ALA A 122 -11.35 -7.05 -7.54
C ALA A 122 -9.98 -7.75 -7.58
N SER A 123 -9.64 -8.46 -8.66
CA SER A 123 -8.37 -9.18 -8.79
C SER A 123 -7.18 -8.24 -8.87
N LEU A 124 -7.33 -7.11 -9.55
CA LEU A 124 -6.31 -6.05 -9.58
C LEU A 124 -6.09 -5.46 -8.18
N ILE A 125 -7.16 -5.08 -7.49
CA ILE A 125 -7.07 -4.51 -6.13
C ILE A 125 -6.43 -5.51 -5.15
N ASP A 126 -6.82 -6.79 -5.22
CA ASP A 126 -6.25 -7.83 -4.37
C ASP A 126 -4.75 -8.01 -4.64
N TYR A 127 -4.34 -7.98 -5.92
CA TYR A 127 -2.93 -8.01 -6.28
C TYR A 127 -2.18 -6.79 -5.74
N LEU A 128 -2.65 -5.57 -6.01
CA LEU A 128 -2.03 -4.33 -5.53
C LEU A 128 -1.86 -4.34 -4.02
N ARG A 129 -2.89 -4.77 -3.28
CA ARG A 129 -2.83 -4.92 -1.83
C ARG A 129 -1.83 -6.00 -1.41
N SER A 130 -1.69 -7.08 -2.17
CA SER A 130 -0.73 -8.17 -1.86
C SER A 130 0.73 -7.70 -1.93
N ILE A 131 1.05 -6.81 -2.88
CA ILE A 131 2.39 -6.20 -3.02
C ILE A 131 2.56 -4.91 -2.19
N GLY A 132 1.54 -4.56 -1.41
CA GLY A 132 1.56 -3.44 -0.47
C GLY A 132 1.40 -2.07 -1.13
N VAL A 133 0.73 -1.97 -2.27
CA VAL A 133 0.37 -0.69 -2.90
C VAL A 133 -0.88 -0.11 -2.23
N ASP A 134 -0.89 1.21 -2.03
CA ASP A 134 -2.05 1.93 -1.53
C ASP A 134 -3.15 2.02 -2.61
N THR A 135 -4.29 1.38 -2.33
CA THR A 135 -5.49 1.41 -3.19
C THR A 135 -6.68 2.09 -2.50
N ASN A 136 -6.47 2.67 -1.32
CA ASN A 136 -7.53 3.19 -0.48
C ASN A 136 -7.21 4.60 0.05
N ASN A 137 -6.21 5.27 -0.54
CA ASN A 137 -5.79 6.61 -0.17
C ASN A 137 -5.27 6.75 1.28
N TRP A 138 -4.83 5.65 1.90
CA TRP A 138 -4.43 5.65 3.31
C TRP A 138 -3.21 6.53 3.56
N ILE A 139 -2.29 6.67 2.61
CA ILE A 139 -1.11 7.53 2.75
C ILE A 139 -1.52 9.01 2.80
N LYS A 140 -2.37 9.48 1.86
CA LYS A 140 -2.84 10.88 1.81
C LYS A 140 -3.69 11.23 3.03
N GLU A 141 -4.46 10.28 3.56
CA GLU A 141 -5.24 10.46 4.79
C GLU A 141 -4.37 10.38 6.07
N GLY A 142 -3.09 10.04 5.97
CA GLY A 142 -2.19 9.87 7.11
C GLY A 142 -2.43 8.58 7.91
N LEU A 143 -3.23 7.65 7.38
CA LEU A 143 -3.54 6.34 7.96
C LEU A 143 -2.42 5.32 7.74
N ALA A 144 -1.58 5.52 6.72
CA ALA A 144 -0.43 4.70 6.38
C ALA A 144 0.83 5.56 6.22
N VAL A 145 1.99 4.91 6.16
CA VAL A 145 3.30 5.52 5.89
C VAL A 145 3.76 5.07 4.51
N HIS A 146 4.28 6.01 3.72
CA HIS A 146 4.86 5.70 2.42
C HIS A 146 6.15 4.87 2.56
N LYS A 147 6.17 3.72 1.89
CA LYS A 147 7.33 2.86 1.73
C LYS A 147 8.28 3.54 0.73
N GLN A 148 9.16 4.40 1.26
CA GLN A 148 10.30 4.88 0.48
C GLN A 148 11.06 3.68 -0.08
N MET A 149 11.23 3.64 -1.38
CA MET A 149 12.12 2.66 -1.99
C MET A 149 13.58 3.04 -1.67
N PRO A 150 14.42 2.05 -1.35
CA PRO A 150 15.84 2.25 -1.10
C PRO A 150 16.60 2.68 -2.36
#